data_AF-A0A349PWH0-F1
#
_entry.id   AF-A0A349PWH0-F1
#
_cell.length_a   1.000
_cell.length_b   1.000
_cell.length_c   1.000
_cell.angle_alpha   90.00
_cell.angle_beta   90.00
_cell.angle_gamma   90.00
#
_symmetry.space_group_name_H-M   'P 1'
#
loop_
_entity.id
_entity.type
_entity.pdbx_description
1 polymer ?
#
loop_
_entity_poly.entity_id
_entity_poly.type
_entity_poly.pdbx_seq_one_letter_code
_entity_poly.pdbx_strand_id
1 'polypeptide(L)' 'TIASGDSYNDLEMIEASKAGFLFRTTEKIKHDYPHLPAFEGYDELLAAIEQVIRA' A
#
# COMPACT_ATOMS: atom_id res chain seq x y z
N THR A 1 1.89 1.28 -12.69
CA THR A 1 0.97 0.29 -12.10
C THR A 1 0.90 0.58 -10.63
N ILE A 2 -0.31 0.58 -10.07
CA ILE A 2 -0.55 0.85 -8.66
C ILE A 2 -1.09 -0.45 -8.06
N ALA A 3 -0.56 -0.87 -6.91
CA ALA A 3 -1.00 -2.06 -6.21
C ALA A 3 -1.27 -1.73 -4.74
N SER A 4 -2.33 -2.33 -4.19
CA SER A 4 -2.68 -2.23 -2.78
C SER A 4 -3.13 -3.59 -2.28
N GLY A 5 -2.72 -3.96 -1.07
CA GLY A 5 -3.10 -5.21 -0.43
C GLY A 5 -2.92 -5.14 1.08
N ASP A 6 -3.24 -6.22 1.77
CA ASP A 6 -3.32 -6.24 3.24
C ASP A 6 -2.56 -7.42 3.87
N SER A 7 -2.12 -8.40 3.08
CA SER A 7 -1.56 -9.63 3.59
C SER A 7 -0.24 -10.03 2.92
N TYR A 8 0.39 -11.09 3.43
CA TYR A 8 1.68 -11.57 2.90
C TYR A 8 1.62 -12.01 1.43
N ASN A 9 0.46 -12.47 0.94
CA ASN A 9 0.32 -12.92 -0.44
C ASN A 9 0.31 -11.75 -1.45
N ASP A 10 0.13 -10.50 -0.98
CA ASP A 10 0.09 -9.31 -1.81
C ASP A 10 1.47 -8.66 -1.94
N LEU A 11 2.42 -8.98 -1.05
CA LEU A 11 3.69 -8.25 -0.92
C LEU A 11 4.51 -8.29 -2.20
N GLU A 12 4.64 -9.46 -2.84
CA GLU A 12 5.36 -9.57 -4.12
C GLU A 12 4.73 -8.68 -5.21
N MET A 13 3.40 -8.61 -5.26
CA MET A 13 2.69 -7.74 -6.19
C MET A 13 2.93 -6.25 -5.86
N ILE A 14 2.88 -5.90 -4.58
CA ILE A 14 3.04 -4.52 -4.09
C ILE A 14 4.45 -4.01 -4.39
N GLU A 15 5.49 -4.78 -4.05
CA GLU A 15 6.90 -4.42 -4.25
C GLU A 15 7.28 -4.35 -5.74
N ALA A 16 6.65 -5.17 -6.59
CA ALA A 16 6.88 -5.13 -8.04
C ALA A 16 6.14 -3.98 -8.75
N SER A 17 5.21 -3.30 -8.07
CA SER A 17 4.43 -2.22 -8.66
C SER A 17 5.22 -0.90 -8.74
N LYS A 18 4.74 0.06 -9.55
CA LYS A 18 5.36 1.41 -9.59
C LYS A 18 5.03 2.25 -8.35
N ALA A 19 3.90 1.96 -7.70
CA ALA A 19 3.50 2.54 -6.44
C ALA A 19 2.67 1.51 -5.66
N GLY A 20 3.15 1.16 -4.48
CA GLY A 20 2.60 0.11 -3.63
C GLY A 20 2.10 0.65 -2.30
N PHE A 21 0.96 0.15 -1.84
CA PHE A 21 0.34 0.55 -0.57
C PHE A 21 -0.12 -0.66 0.24
N LEU A 22 -0.01 -0.57 1.56
CA LEU A 22 -0.69 -1.46 2.48
C LEU A 22 -2.03 -0.83 2.87
N PHE A 23 -3.10 -1.62 2.93
CA PHE A 23 -4.42 -1.15 3.33
C PHE A 23 -5.02 -2.07 4.37
N ARG A 24 -5.34 -1.55 5.56
CA ARG A 24 -5.91 -2.33 6.68
C ARG A 24 -5.12 -3.59 7.03
N THR A 25 -3.81 -3.50 6.92
CA THR A 25 -2.90 -4.62 7.20
C THR A 25 -2.63 -4.78 8.70
N THR A 26 -1.94 -5.85 9.07
CA THR A 26 -1.56 -6.11 10.46
C THR A 26 -0.37 -5.25 10.92
N GLU A 27 -0.29 -4.98 12.22
CA GLU A 27 0.87 -4.30 12.82
C GLU A 27 2.20 -5.03 12.55
N LYS A 28 2.17 -6.36 12.44
CA LYS A 28 3.35 -7.15 12.07
C LYS A 28 3.85 -6.80 10.68
N ILE A 29 2.97 -6.71 9.69
CA ILE A 29 3.36 -6.36 8.31
C ILE A 29 3.82 -4.89 8.25
N LYS A 30 3.18 -3.97 8.96
CA LYS A 30 3.67 -2.58 9.06
C LYS A 30 5.09 -2.50 9.63
N HIS A 31 5.38 -3.30 10.65
CA HIS A 31 6.70 -3.38 11.26
C HIS A 31 7.75 -4.01 10.33
N ASP A 32 7.38 -5.09 9.63
CA ASP A 32 8.30 -5.83 8.77
C ASP A 32 8.54 -5.11 7.43
N TYR A 33 7.58 -4.28 6.97
CA TYR A 33 7.61 -3.53 5.70
C TYR A 33 7.37 -2.01 5.92
N PRO A 34 8.22 -1.32 6.69
CA PRO A 34 7.99 0.08 7.08
C PRO A 34 8.14 1.08 5.93
N HIS A 35 8.66 0.64 4.78
CA HIS A 35 8.82 1.46 3.58
C HIS A 35 7.55 1.50 2.72
N LEU A 36 6.58 0.61 2.97
CA LEU A 36 5.27 0.62 2.31
C LEU A 36 4.31 1.50 3.13
N PRO A 37 3.74 2.57 2.54
CA PRO A 37 2.73 3.38 3.21
C PRO A 37 1.51 2.52 3.56
N ALA A 38 1.06 2.59 4.80
CA ALA A 38 -0.10 1.85 5.30
C ALA A 38 -1.27 2.78 5.63
N PHE A 39 -2.44 2.49 5.09
CA PHE A 39 -3.66 3.28 5.29
C PHE A 39 -4.77 2.43 5.91
N GLU A 40 -5.70 3.06 6.61
CA GLU A 40 -6.86 2.38 7.23
C GLU A 40 -8.19 2.88 6.65
N GLY A 41 -8.22 4.15 6.22
CA GLY A 41 -9.36 4.80 5.59
C GLY A 41 -9.33 4.73 4.07
N TYR A 42 -10.50 4.55 3.46
CA TYR A 42 -10.61 4.61 1.99
C TYR A 42 -10.26 5.99 1.43
N ASP A 43 -10.57 7.07 2.15
CA ASP A 43 -10.24 8.43 1.73
C ASP A 43 -8.71 8.66 1.69
N GLU A 44 -7.98 8.09 2.65
CA GLU A 44 -6.51 8.14 2.71
C GLU A 44 -5.89 7.38 1.54
N LEU A 45 -6.37 6.16 1.28
CA LEU A 45 -5.92 5.34 0.16
C LEU A 45 -6.23 6.03 -1.18
N LEU A 46 -7.43 6.59 -1.34
CA LEU A 46 -7.83 7.30 -2.55
C LEU A 46 -6.93 8.51 -2.80
N ALA A 47 -6.67 9.32 -1.77
CA ALA A 47 -5.79 10.48 -1.88
C ALA A 47 -4.36 10.08 -2.32
N ALA A 48 -3.82 8.97 -1.77
CA ALA A 48 -2.52 8.44 -2.17
C ALA A 48 -2.50 7.97 -3.63
N ILE A 49 -3.56 7.29 -4.09
CA ILE A 49 -3.71 6.87 -5.50
C ILE A 49 -3.77 8.09 -6.41
N GLU A 50 -4.58 9.11 -6.09
CA GLU A 50 -4.69 10.32 -6.88
C GLU A 50 -3.36 11.08 -6.98
N GLN A 51 -2.59 11.13 -5.88
CA GLN A 51 -1.27 11.74 -5.88
C GLN A 51 -0.32 11.04 -6.87
N VAL A 52 -0.34 9.70 -6.93
CA VAL A 52 0.49 8.93 -7.88
C VAL A 52 0.04 9.16 -9.32
N ILE A 53 -1.26 9.24 -9.58
CA ILE A 53 -1.80 9.46 -10.94
C ILE A 53 -1.47 10.86 -11.46
N ARG A 54 -1.40 11.85 -10.56
CA ARG A 54 -1.14 13.26 -10.90
C ARG A 54 0.35 13.62 -10.98
N ALA A 55 1.23 12.73 -10.54
CA ALA A 55 2.69 12.89 -10.59
C ALA A 55 3.27 12.50 -11.96
#